data_AF-A0A9D9NR55-F1
#
_entry.id   AF-A0A9D9NR55-F1
#
_cell.length_a   1.000
_cell.length_b   1.000
_cell.length_c   1.000
_cell.angle_alpha   90.00
_cell.angle_beta   90.00
_cell.angle_gamma   90.00
#
_symmetry.space_group_name_H-M   'P 1'
#
loop_
_entity.id
_entity.type
_entity.pdbx_description
1 polymer ?
#
loop_
_entity_poly.entity_id
_entity_poly.type
_entity_poly.pdbx_seq_one_letter_code
_entity_poly.pdbx_strand_id
1 'polypeptide(L)'
;MKRYGTAYMTAVILAALVMQSCDRYNFSEEDFAEIGNISLHVNGALMLDYSPERHQIGFSPDRIEFRVSDDGMADYFFISCDEMPSQTGQRLHADLEYTTPDDIKTKKGIEFVVTDMDSGGLIWLWNSRYGIGAVVTMIQ
;
A
#
# COMPACT_ATOMS: atom_id res chain seq x y z
N MET A 1 -58.02 16.77 44.34
CA MET A 1 -57.45 18.05 43.90
C MET A 1 -56.44 17.79 42.80
N LYS A 2 -56.65 18.40 41.63
CA LYS A 2 -55.79 18.31 40.44
C LYS A 2 -54.52 19.15 40.62
N ARG A 3 -53.36 18.64 40.18
CA ARG A 3 -52.27 19.44 39.60
C ARG A 3 -51.55 18.60 38.55
N TYR A 4 -52.01 18.70 37.30
CA TYR A 4 -51.24 18.29 36.13
C TYR A 4 -50.47 19.54 35.67
N GLY A 5 -49.14 19.51 35.79
CA GLY A 5 -48.25 20.56 35.33
C GLY A 5 -47.81 20.30 33.90
N THR A 6 -48.27 21.16 33.01
CA THR A 6 -47.89 21.27 31.60
C THR A 6 -46.49 21.89 31.49
N ALA A 7 -45.63 21.36 30.62
CA ALA A 7 -44.94 22.12 29.55
C ALA A 7 -43.68 21.41 29.02
N TYR A 8 -43.79 21.03 27.75
CA TYR A 8 -42.76 20.76 26.74
C TYR A 8 -41.40 21.46 26.97
N MET A 9 -40.32 20.67 26.97
CA MET A 9 -38.98 20.96 26.42
C MET A 9 -38.06 19.84 26.94
N THR A 10 -37.84 18.77 26.19
CA THR A 10 -36.60 18.67 25.42
C THR A 10 -36.81 17.63 24.33
N ALA A 11 -37.08 18.15 23.14
CA ALA A 11 -36.87 17.43 21.91
C ALA A 11 -35.35 17.24 21.73
N VAL A 12 -34.98 16.10 21.13
CA VAL A 12 -33.73 15.90 20.39
C VAL A 12 -32.43 15.91 21.23
N ILE A 13 -32.13 14.76 21.85
CA ILE A 13 -30.75 14.25 21.90
C ILE A 13 -30.72 13.07 20.91
N LEU A 14 -30.89 13.34 19.61
CA LEU A 14 -29.78 13.34 18.63
C LEU A 14 -28.84 12.15 18.91
N ALA A 15 -29.18 10.94 18.45
CA ALA A 15 -28.77 10.43 17.14
C ALA A 15 -27.26 10.57 16.80
N ALA A 16 -26.39 10.81 17.80
CA ALA A 16 -24.94 10.94 17.63
C ALA A 16 -24.18 9.63 17.93
N LEU A 17 -24.82 8.46 17.76
CA LEU A 17 -24.23 7.16 18.08
C LEU A 17 -24.16 6.17 16.90
N VAL A 18 -24.44 6.60 15.67
CA VAL A 18 -24.46 5.67 14.52
C VAL A 18 -23.86 6.28 13.24
N MET A 19 -22.68 6.92 13.34
CA MET A 19 -21.83 7.18 12.16
C MET A 19 -20.33 7.03 12.48
N GLN A 20 -19.97 6.14 13.41
CA GLN A 20 -18.71 5.41 13.26
C GLN A 20 -19.01 4.13 12.48
N SER A 21 -19.66 4.30 11.31
CA SER A 21 -19.38 3.37 10.23
C SER A 21 -17.89 3.59 9.98
N CYS A 22 -17.06 2.63 10.37
CA CYS A 22 -15.73 2.54 9.80
C CYS A 22 -15.96 2.50 8.30
N ASP A 23 -15.90 3.66 7.64
CA ASP A 23 -15.56 3.70 6.24
C ASP A 23 -14.22 3.00 6.21
N ARG A 24 -14.27 1.71 5.88
CA ARG A 24 -13.09 0.94 5.52
C ARG A 24 -12.61 1.66 4.29
N TYR A 25 -11.72 2.63 4.49
CA TYR A 25 -11.04 3.31 3.43
C TYR A 25 -10.35 2.21 2.63
N ASN A 26 -10.95 1.89 1.49
CA ASN A 26 -10.43 0.89 0.58
C ASN A 26 -9.41 1.64 -0.25
N PHE A 27 -8.15 1.58 0.18
CA PHE A 27 -7.04 2.10 -0.60
C PHE A 27 -7.13 1.56 -2.02
N SER A 28 -7.34 2.46 -2.97
CA SER A 28 -7.62 2.12 -4.36
C SER A 28 -6.38 2.26 -5.23
N GLU A 29 -6.50 1.83 -6.48
CA GLU A 29 -5.45 2.03 -7.47
C GLU A 29 -5.23 3.52 -7.74
N GLU A 30 -6.31 4.30 -7.73
CA GLU A 30 -6.26 5.75 -7.93
C GLU A 30 -5.50 6.46 -6.81
N ASP A 31 -5.69 6.04 -5.56
CA ASP A 31 -4.91 6.54 -4.41
C ASP A 31 -3.41 6.21 -4.55
N PHE A 32 -3.10 5.05 -5.14
CA PHE A 32 -1.74 4.55 -5.34
C PHE A 32 -1.03 5.23 -6.52
N ALA A 33 -1.77 5.60 -7.57
CA ALA A 33 -1.22 6.16 -8.81
C ALA A 33 -0.53 7.53 -8.62
N GLU A 34 -0.87 8.29 -7.57
CA GLU A 34 -0.27 9.60 -7.31
C GLU A 34 1.10 9.54 -6.61
N ILE A 35 1.57 8.35 -6.24
CA ILE A 35 2.82 8.17 -5.49
C ILE A 35 4.02 8.33 -6.42
N GLY A 36 4.84 9.37 -6.19
CA GLY A 36 6.02 9.68 -7.01
C GLY A 36 7.37 9.20 -6.45
N ASN A 37 7.38 8.30 -5.47
CA ASN A 37 8.61 7.77 -4.85
C ASN A 37 8.54 6.25 -4.74
N ILE A 38 9.71 5.60 -4.64
CA ILE A 38 9.83 4.17 -4.38
C ILE A 38 9.23 3.88 -3.00
N SER A 39 8.22 3.02 -2.94
CA SER A 39 7.50 2.74 -1.69
C SER A 39 6.75 1.41 -1.75
N LEU A 40 6.34 0.93 -0.58
CA LEU A 40 5.43 -0.20 -0.41
C LEU A 40 4.23 0.23 0.43
N HIS A 41 3.03 -0.01 -0.11
CA HIS A 41 1.75 0.18 0.57
C HIS A 41 0.99 -1.13 0.65
N VAL A 42 0.41 -1.42 1.82
CA VAL A 42 -0.41 -2.63 2.04
C VAL A 42 -1.70 -2.22 2.74
N ASN A 43 -2.84 -2.44 2.07
CA ASN A 43 -4.17 -2.01 2.51
C ASN A 43 -4.20 -0.52 2.93
N GLY A 44 -3.52 0.34 2.18
CA GLY A 44 -3.44 1.79 2.43
C GLY A 44 -2.46 2.23 3.50
N ALA A 45 -1.91 1.30 4.28
CA ALA A 45 -0.83 1.63 5.20
C ALA A 45 0.50 1.63 4.45
N LEU A 46 1.27 2.72 4.62
CA LEU A 46 2.65 2.82 4.15
C LEU A 46 3.52 1.88 4.98
N MET A 47 4.11 0.88 4.33
CA MET A 47 5.02 -0.08 4.96
C MET A 47 6.47 0.42 4.90
N LEU A 48 6.88 0.98 3.76
CA LEU A 48 8.21 1.52 3.55
C LEU A 48 8.15 2.69 2.56
N ASP A 49 8.81 3.80 2.88
CA ASP A 49 9.05 4.93 1.98
C ASP A 49 10.56 5.08 1.78
N TYR A 50 11.00 5.02 0.53
CA TYR A 50 12.42 5.07 0.21
C TYR A 50 13.02 6.43 0.59
N SER A 51 14.20 6.36 1.20
CA SER A 51 15.02 7.53 1.51
C SER A 51 16.47 7.17 1.26
N PRO A 52 17.21 7.93 0.43
CA PRO A 52 18.60 7.63 0.08
C PRO A 52 19.56 7.71 1.27
N GLU A 53 19.14 8.36 2.37
CA GLU A 53 19.93 8.46 3.60
C GLU A 53 19.87 7.19 4.46
N ARG A 54 18.83 6.36 4.24
CA ARG A 54 18.52 5.20 5.10
C ARG A 54 18.53 3.88 4.35
N HIS A 55 18.15 3.93 3.08
CA HIS A 55 17.90 2.75 2.29
C HIS A 55 18.84 2.68 1.11
N GLN A 56 19.23 1.45 0.79
CA GLN A 56 19.85 1.06 -0.45
C GLN A 56 18.77 0.44 -1.34
N ILE A 57 18.89 0.67 -2.65
CA ILE A 57 18.07 -0.02 -3.64
C ILE A 57 18.98 -1.07 -4.30
N GLY A 58 18.42 -2.18 -4.74
CA GLY A 58 19.11 -3.17 -5.57
C GLY A 58 18.21 -3.78 -6.63
N PHE A 59 18.80 -4.22 -7.74
CA PHE A 59 18.10 -5.00 -8.76
C PHE A 59 18.93 -6.22 -9.17
N SER A 60 18.28 -7.40 -9.24
CA SER A 60 18.89 -8.63 -9.73
C SER A 60 18.21 -9.07 -11.03
N PRO A 61 18.87 -8.92 -12.20
CA PRO A 61 18.28 -9.32 -13.48
C PRO A 61 17.97 -10.82 -13.58
N ASP A 62 18.85 -11.68 -13.03
CA ASP A 62 18.68 -13.14 -13.08
C ASP A 62 17.44 -13.64 -12.33
N ARG A 63 17.02 -12.90 -11.30
CA ARG A 63 15.86 -13.22 -10.45
C ARG A 63 14.68 -12.31 -10.70
N ILE A 64 14.85 -11.28 -11.52
CA ILE A 64 13.91 -10.17 -11.73
C ILE A 64 13.44 -9.63 -10.37
N GLU A 65 14.42 -9.35 -9.51
CA GLU A 65 14.17 -8.99 -8.11
C GLU A 65 14.55 -7.54 -7.84
N PHE A 66 13.55 -6.76 -7.41
CA PHE A 66 13.67 -5.39 -6.95
C PHE A 66 13.82 -5.40 -5.43
N ARG A 67 14.78 -4.63 -4.91
CA ARG A 67 15.08 -4.59 -3.49
C ARG A 67 15.18 -3.16 -2.99
N VAL A 68 14.60 -2.92 -1.82
CA VAL A 68 14.84 -1.73 -1.00
C VAL A 68 15.11 -2.21 0.41
N SER A 69 16.23 -1.80 1.01
CA SER A 69 16.60 -2.23 2.36
C SER A 69 17.50 -1.21 3.04
N ASP A 70 17.37 -1.06 4.35
CA ASP A 70 18.38 -0.40 5.17
C ASP A 70 19.63 -1.28 5.37
N ASP A 71 20.72 -0.68 5.86
CA ASP A 71 21.98 -1.39 6.12
C ASP A 71 21.82 -2.52 7.15
N GLY A 72 20.85 -2.39 8.05
CA GLY A 72 20.56 -3.33 9.12
C GLY A 72 19.64 -4.49 8.72
N MET A 73 19.05 -4.46 7.52
CA MET A 73 17.96 -5.36 7.10
C MET A 73 16.79 -5.38 8.10
N ALA A 74 16.56 -4.27 8.79
CA ALA A 74 15.47 -4.08 9.74
C ALA A 74 14.25 -3.44 9.06
N ASP A 75 14.46 -2.67 7.99
CA ASP A 75 13.42 -2.06 7.18
C ASP A 75 13.68 -2.33 5.70
N TYR A 76 12.90 -3.24 5.10
CA TYR A 76 13.07 -3.63 3.71
C TYR A 76 11.78 -4.12 3.04
N PHE A 77 11.79 -4.09 1.71
CA PHE A 77 10.91 -4.92 0.88
C PHE A 77 11.64 -5.43 -0.37
N PHE A 78 11.34 -6.67 -0.75
CA PHE A 78 11.83 -7.36 -1.94
C PHE A 78 10.65 -7.84 -2.80
N ILE A 79 10.72 -7.61 -4.10
CA ILE A 79 9.74 -8.09 -5.08
C ILE A 79 10.48 -8.86 -6.16
N SER A 80 10.24 -10.18 -6.24
CA SER A 80 10.76 -11.05 -7.29
C SER A 80 9.64 -11.37 -8.28
N CYS A 81 9.76 -10.92 -9.52
CA CYS A 81 8.77 -11.17 -10.58
C CYS A 81 9.11 -12.44 -11.38
N ASP A 82 8.10 -13.12 -11.92
CA ASP A 82 8.27 -14.23 -12.85
C ASP A 82 8.69 -13.77 -14.26
N GLU A 83 8.34 -12.52 -14.61
CA GLU A 83 8.73 -11.86 -15.84
C GLU A 83 9.04 -10.36 -15.61
N MET A 84 9.76 -9.77 -16.55
CA MET A 84 10.16 -8.37 -16.45
C MET A 84 8.96 -7.45 -16.65
N PRO A 85 8.68 -6.50 -15.73
CA PRO A 85 7.73 -5.43 -15.99
C PRO A 85 8.25 -4.56 -17.14
N SER A 86 7.51 -4.52 -18.24
CA SER A 86 7.97 -3.98 -19.52
C SER A 86 6.97 -3.02 -20.19
N GLN A 87 5.70 -3.06 -19.79
CA GLN A 87 4.67 -2.17 -20.31
C GLN A 87 3.51 -1.99 -19.33
N THR A 88 2.88 -0.82 -19.35
CA THR A 88 1.63 -0.55 -18.64
C THR A 88 0.53 -1.52 -19.07
N GLY A 89 -0.25 -2.00 -18.11
CA GLY A 89 -1.31 -2.99 -18.27
C GLY A 89 -0.83 -4.45 -18.26
N GLN A 90 0.48 -4.71 -18.22
CA GLN A 90 1.02 -6.06 -18.09
C GLN A 90 0.61 -6.66 -16.75
N ARG A 91 0.22 -7.93 -16.77
CA ARG A 91 0.00 -8.74 -15.56
C ARG A 91 1.17 -9.70 -15.41
N LEU A 92 1.69 -9.80 -14.19
CA LEU A 92 2.81 -10.68 -13.85
C LEU A 92 2.60 -11.25 -12.46
N HIS A 93 3.24 -12.38 -12.13
CA HIS A 93 3.24 -12.89 -10.76
C HIS A 93 4.51 -12.47 -10.06
N ALA A 94 4.41 -12.16 -8.78
CA ALA A 94 5.58 -11.88 -7.97
C ALA A 94 5.48 -12.48 -6.57
N ASP A 95 6.65 -12.77 -6.02
CA ASP A 95 6.85 -12.99 -4.60
C ASP A 95 7.23 -11.65 -3.96
N LEU A 96 6.51 -11.27 -2.90
CA LEU A 96 6.76 -10.08 -2.10
C LEU A 96 7.19 -10.50 -0.69
N GLU A 97 8.31 -9.99 -0.23
CA GLU A 97 8.77 -10.10 1.15
C GLU A 97 9.02 -8.69 1.71
N TYR A 98 8.57 -8.42 2.94
CA TYR A 98 8.76 -7.11 3.57
C TYR A 98 8.73 -7.19 5.09
N THR A 99 9.34 -6.22 5.74
CA THR A 99 9.31 -6.08 7.20
C THR A 99 8.11 -5.30 7.68
N THR A 100 7.66 -5.66 8.88
CA THR A 100 6.77 -4.88 9.72
C THR A 100 7.45 -4.67 11.07
N PRO A 101 6.99 -3.77 11.94
CA PRO A 101 7.61 -3.55 13.25
C PRO A 101 7.78 -4.82 14.10
N ASP A 102 6.90 -5.80 13.90
CA ASP A 102 6.84 -7.01 14.73
C ASP A 102 7.30 -8.29 14.03
N ASP A 103 7.38 -8.31 12.68
CA ASP A 103 7.53 -9.55 11.92
C ASP A 103 7.95 -9.32 10.45
N ILE A 104 8.39 -10.39 9.79
CA ILE A 104 8.59 -10.45 8.33
C ILE A 104 7.36 -11.05 7.68
N LYS A 105 6.87 -10.43 6.61
CA LYS A 105 5.70 -10.90 5.85
C LYS A 105 6.13 -11.32 4.45
N THR A 106 5.69 -12.51 4.06
CA THR A 106 5.92 -13.06 2.72
C THR A 106 4.59 -13.38 2.04
N LYS A 107 4.44 -12.97 0.78
CA LYS A 107 3.33 -13.32 -0.11
C LYS A 107 3.91 -13.91 -1.39
N LYS A 108 3.52 -15.14 -1.72
CA LYS A 108 4.07 -15.85 -2.88
C LYS A 108 3.08 -15.93 -4.03
N GLY A 109 3.58 -15.79 -5.26
CA GLY A 109 2.82 -15.95 -6.50
C GLY A 109 1.58 -15.06 -6.57
N ILE A 110 1.68 -13.81 -6.12
CA ILE A 110 0.56 -12.86 -6.21
C ILE A 110 0.64 -12.10 -7.53
N GLU A 111 -0.50 -11.94 -8.20
CA GLU A 111 -0.57 -11.23 -9.48
C GLU A 111 -0.50 -9.71 -9.24
N PHE A 112 0.44 -9.03 -9.90
CA PHE A 112 0.47 -7.58 -10.00
C PHE A 112 0.08 -7.14 -11.42
N VAL A 113 -0.53 -5.97 -11.51
CA VAL A 113 -0.70 -5.21 -12.74
C VAL A 113 0.33 -4.08 -12.74
N VAL A 114 1.05 -3.90 -13.83
CA VAL A 114 1.87 -2.71 -14.06
C VAL A 114 0.91 -1.55 -14.37
N THR A 115 0.66 -0.66 -13.42
CA THR A 115 -0.33 0.42 -13.59
C THR A 115 0.25 1.65 -14.24
N ASP A 116 1.55 1.89 -14.06
CA ASP A 116 2.27 2.98 -14.73
C ASP A 116 3.77 2.68 -14.83
N MET A 117 4.44 3.37 -15.74
CA MET A 117 5.89 3.38 -15.91
C MET A 117 6.31 4.78 -16.34
N ASP A 118 7.16 5.44 -15.55
CA ASP A 118 7.61 6.79 -15.88
C ASP A 118 8.91 6.79 -16.71
N SER A 119 9.26 7.95 -17.23
CA SER A 119 10.52 8.13 -17.97
C SER A 119 11.77 8.13 -17.07
N GLY A 120 11.58 8.19 -15.74
CA GLY A 120 12.63 8.10 -14.73
C GLY A 120 13.00 6.65 -14.37
N GLY A 121 12.24 5.66 -14.85
CA GLY A 121 12.45 4.24 -14.57
C GLY A 121 11.74 3.74 -13.32
N LEU A 122 10.77 4.49 -12.79
CA LEU A 122 9.84 4.01 -11.78
C LEU A 122 8.76 3.15 -12.44
N ILE A 123 8.37 2.10 -11.73
CA ILE A 123 7.37 1.13 -12.17
C ILE A 123 6.37 0.95 -11.02
N TRP A 124 5.10 1.16 -11.31
CA TRP A 124 4.01 0.99 -10.36
C TRP A 124 3.39 -0.38 -10.53
N LEU A 125 3.42 -1.18 -9.47
CA LEU A 125 2.85 -2.52 -9.40
C LEU A 125 1.67 -2.51 -8.43
N TRP A 126 0.49 -2.88 -8.92
CA TRP A 126 -0.73 -2.92 -8.13
C TRP A 126 -1.34 -4.32 -8.05
N ASN A 127 -1.69 -4.75 -6.84
CA ASN A 127 -2.50 -5.92 -6.58
C ASN A 127 -3.81 -5.49 -5.90
N SER A 128 -4.90 -5.47 -6.67
CA SER A 128 -6.22 -5.08 -6.18
C SER A 128 -6.83 -6.06 -5.18
N ARG A 129 -6.46 -7.35 -5.25
CA ARG A 129 -7.00 -8.40 -4.37
C ARG A 129 -6.57 -8.22 -2.92
N TYR A 130 -5.34 -7.78 -2.71
CA TYR A 130 -4.72 -7.60 -1.39
C TYR A 130 -4.49 -6.14 -1.03
N GLY A 131 -4.87 -5.20 -1.91
CA GLY A 131 -4.64 -3.77 -1.73
C GLY A 131 -3.16 -3.44 -1.59
N ILE A 132 -2.31 -4.05 -2.40
CA ILE A 132 -0.84 -3.88 -2.33
C ILE A 132 -0.38 -3.03 -3.51
N GLY A 133 0.27 -1.93 -3.20
CA GLY A 133 0.94 -1.09 -4.18
C GLY A 133 2.43 -1.06 -3.92
N ALA A 134 3.25 -1.28 -4.93
CA ALA A 134 4.69 -1.15 -4.85
C ALA A 134 5.23 -0.32 -6.01
N VAL A 135 6.03 0.69 -5.68
CA VAL A 135 6.77 1.48 -6.67
C VAL A 135 8.21 1.03 -6.62
N VAL A 136 8.74 0.53 -7.74
CA VAL A 136 10.08 -0.05 -7.84
C VAL A 136 10.87 0.59 -8.98
N THR A 137 12.19 0.35 -9.00
CA THR A 137 13.04 0.81 -10.09
C THR A 137 14.11 -0.22 -10.44
N MET A 138 14.46 -0.29 -11.71
CA MET A 138 15.65 -0.98 -12.19
C MET A 138 16.83 -0.02 -12.04
N ILE A 139 17.62 -0.14 -10.98
CA ILE A 139 18.86 0.66 -10.93
C ILE A 139 19.77 0.22 -12.09
N GLN A 140 20.25 1.19 -12.85
CA GLN A 140 21.30 1.02 -13.86
C GLN A 140 22.69 1.29 -13.29
#